data_AF-A0A9C9NDP0-F1
#
_entry.id   AF-A0A9C9NDP0-F1
#
_cell.length_a   1.000
_cell.length_b   1.000
_cell.length_c   1.000
_cell.angle_alpha   90.00
_cell.angle_beta   90.00
_cell.angle_gamma   90.00
#
_symmetry.space_group_name_H-M   'P 1'
#
loop_
_entity.id
_entity.type
_entity.pdbx_description
1 polymer ?
#
loop_
_entity_poly.entity_id
_entity_poly.type
_entity_poly.pdbx_seq_one_letter_code
_entity_poly.pdbx_strand_id
1 'polypeptide(L)' 'MTKPERVLIVGAGPVGLAAAVEFRRRGFRPRIIDAGEGPTDV' A
#
# COMPACT_ATOMS: atom_id res chain seq x y z
N MET A 1 25.56 6.75 -1.21
CA MET A 1 24.54 5.70 -0.97
C MET A 1 23.16 6.30 -1.18
N THR A 2 22.41 5.84 -2.18
CA THR A 2 21.01 6.24 -2.37
C THR A 2 20.14 5.54 -1.33
N LYS A 3 19.17 6.26 -0.74
CA LYS A 3 18.19 5.62 0.15
C LYS A 3 17.38 4.60 -0.66
N PRO A 4 17.03 3.44 -0.10
CA PRO A 4 16.14 2.51 -0.78
C PRO A 4 14.82 3.23 -1.10
N GLU A 5 14.32 3.07 -2.32
CA GLU A 5 13.05 3.67 -2.71
C GLU A 5 11.93 3.07 -1.88
N ARG A 6 11.18 3.93 -1.18
CA ARG A 6 10.07 3.54 -0.32
C ARG A 6 8.77 4.00 -0.96
N VAL A 7 7.84 3.06 -1.11
CA VAL A 7 6.50 3.32 -1.65
C VAL A 7 5.53 3.54 -0.48
N LEU A 8 4.83 4.68 -0.49
CA LEU A 8 3.69 4.94 0.38
C LEU A 8 2.42 4.92 -0.46
N ILE A 9 1.46 4.11 -0.06
CA ILE A 9 0.13 4.03 -0.67
C ILE A 9 -0.85 4.69 0.31
N VAL A 10 -1.59 5.69 -0.16
CA VAL A 10 -2.60 6.40 0.62
C VAL A 10 -3.98 5.92 0.15
N GLY A 11 -4.73 5.30 1.06
CA GLY A 11 -6.00 4.62 0.80
C GLY A 11 -5.84 3.09 0.73
N ALA A 12 -6.55 2.39 1.59
CA ALA A 12 -6.73 0.93 1.66
C ALA A 12 -8.07 0.49 1.03
N GLY A 13 -8.63 1.29 0.12
CA GLY A 13 -9.72 0.86 -0.76
C GLY A 13 -9.26 -0.13 -1.84
N PRO A 14 -10.17 -0.61 -2.70
CA PRO A 14 -9.87 -1.65 -3.69
C PRO A 14 -8.66 -1.32 -4.59
N VAL A 15 -8.56 -0.07 -5.05
CA VAL A 15 -7.45 0.40 -5.90
C VAL A 15 -6.11 0.38 -5.15
N GLY A 16 -6.08 0.88 -3.91
CA GLY A 16 -4.86 0.94 -3.12
C GLY A 16 -4.35 -0.45 -2.73
N LEU A 17 -5.26 -1.37 -2.37
CA LEU A 17 -4.91 -2.76 -2.09
C LEU A 17 -4.42 -3.49 -3.36
N ALA A 18 -5.06 -3.28 -4.51
CA ALA A 18 -4.59 -3.83 -5.78
C ALA A 18 -3.19 -3.33 -6.13
N ALA A 19 -2.92 -2.04 -5.98
CA ALA A 19 -1.60 -1.47 -6.15
C ALA A 19 -0.58 -2.10 -5.19
N ALA A 20 -0.93 -2.28 -3.91
CA ALA A 20 -0.05 -2.89 -2.93
C ALA A 20 0.36 -4.32 -3.31
N VAL A 21 -0.61 -5.13 -3.77
CA VAL A 21 -0.34 -6.49 -4.27
C VAL A 21 0.64 -6.46 -5.44
N GLU A 22 0.41 -5.58 -6.41
CA GLU A 22 1.27 -5.48 -7.60
C GLU A 22 2.69 -4.99 -7.27
N PHE A 23 2.82 -4.01 -6.36
CA PHE A 23 4.11 -3.58 -5.85
C PHE A 23 4.86 -4.70 -5.13
N ARG A 24 4.17 -5.52 -4.32
CA ARG A 24 4.77 -6.68 -3.66
C ARG A 24 5.28 -7.71 -4.66
N ARG A 25 4.53 -7.98 -5.73
CA ARG A 25 4.93 -8.90 -6.82
C ARG A 25 6.19 -8.43 -7.55
N ARG A 26 6.39 -7.12 -7.64
CA ARG A 26 7.57 -6.49 -8.27
C ARG A 26 8.78 -6.33 -7.33
N GLY A 27 8.70 -6.85 -6.11
CA GLY A 27 9.80 -6.83 -5.14
C GLY A 27 9.85 -5.59 -4.25
N PHE A 28 8.87 -4.68 -4.35
CA PHE A 28 8.78 -3.54 -3.44
C PHE A 28 8.15 -3.95 -2.11
N ARG A 29 8.39 -3.15 -1.07
CA ARG A 29 7.73 -3.27 0.26
C ARG A 29 6.96 -1.98 0.55
N PRO A 30 5.76 -1.79 -0.04
CA PRO A 30 4.96 -0.60 0.19
C PRO A 30 4.41 -0.57 1.62
N ARG A 31 4.27 0.63 2.17
CA ARG A 31 3.47 0.91 3.37
C ARG A 31 2.12 1.47 2.92
N ILE A 32 1.04 0.94 3.49
CA ILE A 32 -0.32 1.45 3.26
C ILE A 32 -0.72 2.27 4.48
N ILE A 33 -1.36 3.41 4.25
CA ILE A 33 -2.07 4.19 5.26
C ILE A 33 -3.51 4.42 4.78
N ASP A 34 -4.46 4.36 5.70
CA ASP A 34 -5.86 4.71 5.44
C ASP A 34 -6.37 5.60 6.58
N ALA A 35 -7.43 6.35 6.32
CA ALA A 35 -8.07 7.18 7.34
C ALA A 35 -9.03 6.37 8.23
N GLY A 36 -9.55 5.25 7.73
CA GLY A 36 -10.35 4.31 8.50
C GLY A 36 -9.51 3.52 9.49
N GLU A 37 -10.13 3.16 10.61
CA GLU A 37 -9.49 2.35 11.66
C GLU A 37 -9.38 0.87 11.27
N GLY A 38 -10.12 0.43 10.25
CA GLY A 38 -10.13 -0.94 9.77
C GLY A 38 -10.97 -1.12 8.51
N PRO A 39 -11.15 -2.36 8.04
CA PRO A 39 -12.09 -2.67 6.97
C PRO A 39 -13.50 -2.22 7.34
N THR A 40 -14.27 -1.75 6.36
CA THR A 40 -15.70 -1.51 6.53
C THR A 40 -16.40 -2.83 6.83
N ASP A 41 -17.33 -2.81 7.79
CA ASP A 41 -18.26 -3.90 8.04
C ASP A 41 -19.20 -4.04 6.82
N VAL A 42 -18.82 -4.90 5.88
CA VAL A 42 -19.66 -5.34 4.75
C VAL A 42 -20.16 -6.76 4.98
#